data_AF-A0A7Y2N054-F1
#
_entry.id   AF-A0A7Y2N054-F1
#
_cell.length_a   1.000
_cell.length_b   1.000
_cell.length_c   1.000
_cell.angle_alpha   90.00
_cell.angle_beta   90.00
_cell.angle_gamma   90.00
#
_symmetry.space_group_name_H-M   'P 1'
#
loop_
_entity.id
_entity.type
_entity.pdbx_description
1 polymer ?
#
loop_
_entity_poly.entity_id
_entity_poly.type
_entity_poly.pdbx_seq_one_letter_code
_entity_poly.pdbx_strand_id
1 'polypeptide(L)'
;MLRTTLTGHHARRARPLGVAGVVLAAAFATPAPAQTPLDRPVGVVRPYALDAGVRSNPADGPAVVFRHDVVVEDAAWLRLHFGRVDLAPGSVVRLTALHDGAVQRLDAAALRQWRNTSAYFNGDTVRVELVAAGGSASNRLVLGHVTMQAGDAGVTDGGLCGICDGDDRTASEQDFAGRLLPSGCSATVWNESSCVVSAGHCAGGADIIQFRVPPSNPDCSLAHPPVEEQFPIVMNISSSSGVGDDWAALRAGNNNLGVTPFERYGVFRPIATATTVVGRAVDVWGYGVDDVCVDSQTQQRSTGFVNGVGATAFTHDADTTFGNSGSSIIIEGAIAGIATHCGCPTNIAMRIDDAAFTAARAETCPCTGDVDGDGIVGFSDLLKIFINWGQTGGPSDLNDDGIVNILDLLIVLSAWGAC
;
A
#
# COMPACT_ATOMS: atom_id res chain seq x y z
N MET A 1 24.89 61.19 78.34
CA MET A 1 25.67 60.91 77.11
C MET A 1 24.72 60.23 76.13
N LEU A 2 24.63 60.76 74.89
CA LEU A 2 24.30 60.15 73.58
C LEU A 2 23.39 58.87 73.57
N ARG A 3 22.38 58.68 72.70
CA ARG A 3 22.26 59.01 71.27
C ARG A 3 20.86 58.61 70.73
N THR A 4 20.48 59.27 69.64
CA THR A 4 19.30 59.16 68.76
C THR A 4 19.33 57.92 67.83
N THR A 5 18.17 57.45 67.31
CA THR A 5 17.79 56.99 65.92
C THR A 5 16.61 55.98 65.95
N LEU A 6 15.42 56.19 65.32
CA LEU A 6 15.01 56.10 63.88
C LEU A 6 15.45 54.75 63.24
N THR A 7 14.71 53.93 62.47
CA THR A 7 13.42 53.94 61.71
C THR A 7 13.29 52.55 61.06
N GLY A 8 12.11 52.12 60.59
CA GLY A 8 12.05 51.06 59.56
C GLY A 8 10.70 50.37 59.33
N HIS A 9 9.86 50.96 58.47
CA HIS A 9 8.69 50.30 57.88
C HIS A 9 9.12 49.27 56.82
N HIS A 10 8.65 48.03 56.94
CA HIS A 10 8.78 47.01 55.89
C HIS A 10 7.59 47.08 54.91
N ALA A 11 7.86 47.58 53.70
CA ALA A 11 6.97 47.46 52.55
C ALA A 11 6.99 46.01 52.01
N ARG A 12 5.83 45.36 51.93
CA ARG A 12 5.65 44.07 51.24
C ARG A 12 5.64 44.31 49.73
N ARG A 13 6.65 43.81 49.02
CA ARG A 13 6.65 43.73 47.55
C ARG A 13 5.81 42.53 47.10
N ALA A 14 4.79 42.79 46.29
CA ALA A 14 4.10 41.76 45.52
C ALA A 14 5.05 41.18 44.46
N ARG A 15 5.12 39.85 44.36
CA ARG A 15 5.78 39.13 43.27
C ARG A 15 4.73 38.87 42.18
N PRO A 16 5.00 39.14 40.89
CA PRO A 16 4.10 38.74 39.82
C PRO A 16 4.20 37.23 39.61
N LEU A 17 3.06 36.54 39.51
CA LEU A 17 2.99 35.20 38.92
C LEU A 17 3.27 35.35 37.41
N GLY A 18 4.46 34.93 36.99
CA GLY A 18 4.74 34.70 35.57
C GLY A 18 4.18 33.34 35.20
N VAL A 19 3.10 33.32 34.41
CA VAL A 19 2.67 32.13 33.67
C VAL A 19 3.69 31.92 32.55
N ALA A 20 4.65 31.02 32.76
CA ALA A 20 5.54 30.57 31.71
C ALA A 20 4.79 29.56 30.84
N GLY A 21 4.14 30.06 29.78
CA GLY A 21 3.68 29.21 28.69
C GLY A 21 4.89 28.68 27.94
N VAL A 22 5.25 27.41 28.17
CA VAL A 22 6.23 26.70 27.34
C VAL A 22 5.51 26.35 26.04
N VAL A 23 5.67 27.19 25.02
CA VAL A 23 5.39 26.80 23.64
C VAL A 23 6.58 25.96 23.20
N LEU A 24 6.44 24.63 23.26
CA LEU A 24 7.39 23.72 22.65
C LEU A 24 7.20 23.86 21.13
N ALA A 25 7.99 24.74 20.49
CA ALA A 25 8.07 24.75 19.04
C ALA A 25 8.68 23.40 18.63
N ALA A 26 7.88 22.53 18.03
CA ALA A 26 8.38 21.32 17.40
C ALA A 26 9.36 21.75 16.30
N ALA A 27 10.66 21.69 16.61
CA ALA A 27 11.70 21.96 15.65
C ALA A 27 11.72 20.80 14.66
N PHE A 28 11.03 20.95 13.53
CA PHE A 28 11.31 20.18 12.33
C PHE A 28 12.72 20.59 11.89
N ALA A 29 13.73 19.94 12.46
CA ALA A 29 15.12 20.14 12.08
C ALA A 29 15.29 19.78 10.60
N THR A 30 16.28 20.43 9.97
CA THR A 30 16.90 20.21 8.64
C THR A 30 16.36 19.07 7.78
N PRO A 31 16.21 19.23 6.44
CA PRO A 31 15.67 18.20 5.56
C PRO A 31 16.39 16.86 5.80
N ALA A 32 15.67 15.91 6.40
CA ALA A 32 16.14 14.55 6.59
C ALA A 32 15.88 13.77 5.30
N PRO A 33 16.83 12.92 4.87
CA PRO A 33 16.64 12.08 3.70
C PRO A 33 15.48 11.10 3.93
N ALA A 34 14.85 10.66 2.84
CA ALA A 34 13.86 9.60 2.90
C ALA A 34 14.45 8.33 3.52
N GLN A 35 13.65 7.56 4.22
CA GLN A 35 14.07 6.25 4.72
C GLN A 35 14.28 5.28 3.55
N THR A 36 15.18 4.33 3.74
CA THR A 36 15.32 3.18 2.85
C THR A 36 14.26 2.15 3.22
N PRO A 37 13.62 1.48 2.23
CA PRO A 37 12.81 0.29 2.48
C PRO A 37 13.59 -0.80 3.24
N LEU A 38 12.87 -1.83 3.68
CA LEU A 38 13.49 -3.02 4.25
C LEU A 38 14.44 -3.68 3.23
N ASP A 39 15.69 -3.94 3.63
CA ASP A 39 16.62 -4.73 2.81
C ASP A 39 16.31 -6.23 2.87
N ARG A 40 15.48 -6.65 3.82
CA ARG A 40 15.06 -8.03 4.05
C ARG A 40 13.76 -8.08 4.87
N PRO A 41 12.88 -9.07 4.64
CA PRO A 41 12.97 -10.12 3.63
C PRO A 41 12.20 -9.79 2.34
N VAL A 42 12.81 -9.03 1.44
CA VAL A 42 12.22 -8.66 0.13
C VAL A 42 12.39 -9.75 -0.94
N GLY A 43 13.17 -10.79 -0.63
CA GLY A 43 13.50 -11.90 -1.51
C GLY A 43 14.77 -11.69 -2.33
N VAL A 44 15.29 -12.77 -2.89
CA VAL A 44 16.49 -12.79 -3.75
C VAL A 44 16.17 -13.42 -5.09
N VAL A 45 16.71 -12.83 -6.15
CA VAL A 45 16.55 -13.36 -7.51
C VAL A 45 17.43 -14.61 -7.69
N ARG A 46 16.86 -15.62 -8.34
CA ARG A 46 17.54 -16.84 -8.79
C ARG A 46 17.29 -17.04 -10.27
N PRO A 47 18.34 -17.14 -11.10
CA PRO A 47 18.17 -17.51 -12.51
C PRO A 47 17.44 -18.84 -12.62
N TYR A 48 16.43 -18.90 -13.49
CA TYR A 48 15.70 -20.13 -13.76
C TYR A 48 15.22 -20.10 -15.20
N ALA A 49 16.01 -20.71 -16.10
CA ALA A 49 15.72 -20.72 -17.53
C ALA A 49 14.86 -21.94 -17.89
N LEU A 50 13.60 -21.69 -18.27
CA LEU A 50 12.72 -22.72 -18.78
C LEU A 50 11.94 -22.17 -19.99
N ASP A 51 11.90 -22.95 -21.07
CA ASP A 51 11.11 -22.64 -22.26
C ASP A 51 10.28 -23.87 -22.63
N ALA A 52 8.96 -23.70 -22.55
CA ALA A 52 8.02 -24.74 -22.95
C ALA A 52 8.05 -24.99 -24.46
N GLY A 53 8.69 -24.14 -25.27
CA GLY A 53 8.59 -24.15 -26.72
C GLY A 53 7.16 -23.85 -27.19
N VAL A 54 6.95 -23.90 -28.52
CA VAL A 54 5.59 -23.78 -29.07
C VAL A 54 4.82 -25.09 -28.83
N ARG A 55 3.58 -24.96 -28.38
CA ARG A 55 2.66 -26.05 -28.05
C ARG A 55 1.29 -25.80 -28.67
N SER A 56 0.75 -26.83 -29.33
CA SER A 56 -0.61 -26.85 -29.87
C SER A 56 -1.49 -27.79 -29.06
N ASN A 57 -2.81 -27.60 -29.15
CA ASN A 57 -3.81 -28.53 -28.64
C ASN A 57 -4.82 -28.84 -29.76
N PRO A 58 -4.68 -29.98 -30.46
CA PRO A 58 -5.61 -30.35 -31.53
C PRO A 58 -6.94 -30.92 -31.02
N ALA A 59 -7.08 -31.20 -29.72
CA ALA A 59 -8.32 -31.71 -29.16
C ALA A 59 -9.39 -30.60 -29.08
N ASP A 60 -10.66 -31.00 -29.00
CA ASP A 60 -11.79 -30.06 -28.95
C ASP A 60 -11.88 -29.30 -27.60
N GLY A 61 -11.36 -29.90 -26.52
CA GLY A 61 -11.39 -29.35 -25.17
C GLY A 61 -10.05 -28.82 -24.68
N PRO A 62 -10.04 -28.01 -23.60
CA PRO A 62 -8.80 -27.53 -23.00
C PRO A 62 -7.96 -28.69 -22.45
N ALA A 63 -6.65 -28.63 -22.64
CA ALA A 63 -5.71 -29.67 -22.20
C ALA A 63 -4.40 -29.07 -21.68
N VAL A 64 -3.77 -29.74 -20.71
CA VAL A 64 -2.41 -29.43 -20.27
C VAL A 64 -1.44 -29.92 -21.35
N VAL A 65 -0.79 -29.00 -22.05
CA VAL A 65 0.14 -29.30 -23.16
C VAL A 65 1.61 -29.16 -22.76
N PHE A 66 1.86 -28.64 -21.57
CA PHE A 66 3.17 -28.59 -20.93
C PHE A 66 2.99 -28.55 -19.41
N ARG A 67 3.86 -29.24 -18.67
CA ARG A 67 3.90 -29.26 -17.22
C ARG A 67 5.35 -29.36 -16.76
N HIS A 68 5.72 -28.54 -15.77
CA HIS A 68 7.03 -28.55 -15.13
C HIS A 68 6.91 -28.12 -13.68
N ASP A 69 7.63 -28.79 -12.78
CA ASP A 69 7.68 -28.41 -11.37
C ASP A 69 8.93 -27.55 -11.15
N VAL A 70 8.73 -26.27 -10.84
CA VAL A 70 9.80 -25.34 -10.49
C VAL A 70 10.12 -25.56 -9.03
N VAL A 71 11.29 -26.16 -8.77
CA VAL A 71 11.79 -26.46 -7.43
C VAL A 71 13.00 -25.57 -7.15
N VAL A 72 12.99 -24.88 -6.02
CA VAL A 72 14.15 -24.20 -5.44
C VAL A 72 14.25 -24.66 -4.00
N GLU A 73 15.18 -25.59 -3.73
CA GLU A 73 15.39 -26.16 -2.40
C GLU A 73 15.53 -25.07 -1.33
N ASP A 74 14.98 -25.36 -0.15
CA ASP A 74 14.96 -24.48 1.03
C ASP A 74 14.22 -23.15 0.87
N ALA A 75 13.51 -22.91 -0.24
CA ALA A 75 12.69 -21.71 -0.37
C ALA A 75 11.43 -21.78 0.51
N ALA A 76 11.26 -20.79 1.38
CA ALA A 76 10.03 -20.55 2.15
C ALA A 76 8.88 -20.13 1.23
N TRP A 77 9.19 -19.44 0.12
CA TRP A 77 8.23 -19.05 -0.90
C TRP A 77 8.91 -18.78 -2.25
N LEU A 78 8.11 -18.82 -3.32
CA LEU A 78 8.50 -18.51 -4.69
C LEU A 78 7.58 -17.49 -5.36
N ARG A 79 8.18 -16.65 -6.20
CA ARG A 79 7.49 -15.81 -7.19
C ARG A 79 8.15 -16.02 -8.55
N LEU A 80 7.34 -16.29 -9.57
CA LEU A 80 7.80 -16.63 -10.92
C LEU A 80 7.76 -15.39 -11.81
N HIS A 81 8.80 -15.19 -12.63
CA HIS A 81 8.91 -14.08 -13.55
C HIS A 81 9.07 -14.60 -14.99
N PHE A 82 8.01 -14.41 -15.77
CA PHE A 82 7.92 -14.92 -17.13
C PHE A 82 8.63 -13.97 -18.12
N GLY A 83 9.29 -14.58 -19.09
CA GLY A 83 9.79 -13.88 -20.27
C GLY A 83 8.69 -13.75 -21.31
N ARG A 84 8.92 -14.34 -22.49
CA ARG A 84 7.91 -14.38 -23.55
C ARG A 84 6.80 -15.37 -23.21
N VAL A 85 5.56 -14.90 -23.20
CA VAL A 85 4.37 -15.74 -23.08
C VAL A 85 3.41 -15.41 -24.22
N ASP A 86 3.09 -16.39 -25.04
CA ASP A 86 2.11 -16.29 -26.12
C ASP A 86 0.98 -17.28 -25.83
N LEU A 87 -0.24 -16.79 -25.61
CA LEU A 87 -1.40 -17.63 -25.36
C LEU A 87 -2.46 -17.41 -26.44
N ALA A 88 -2.95 -18.50 -27.03
CA ALA A 88 -4.16 -18.44 -27.84
C ALA A 88 -5.38 -18.05 -26.96
N PRO A 89 -6.44 -17.46 -27.53
CA PRO A 89 -7.66 -17.15 -26.78
C PRO A 89 -8.21 -18.38 -26.05
N GLY A 90 -8.52 -18.22 -24.75
CA GLY A 90 -8.99 -19.30 -23.88
C GLY A 90 -7.88 -20.19 -23.27
N SER A 91 -6.62 -20.04 -23.69
CA SER A 91 -5.48 -20.68 -23.04
C SER A 91 -5.04 -19.93 -21.80
N VAL A 92 -4.51 -20.63 -20.81
CA VAL A 92 -4.01 -20.05 -19.55
C VAL A 92 -2.70 -20.69 -19.10
N VAL A 93 -1.89 -19.93 -18.37
CA VAL A 93 -0.87 -20.49 -17.47
C VAL A 93 -1.56 -20.81 -16.15
N ARG A 94 -1.44 -22.05 -15.67
CA ARG A 94 -1.89 -22.46 -14.34
C ARG A 94 -0.67 -22.73 -13.48
N LEU A 95 -0.63 -22.09 -12.32
CA LEU A 95 0.42 -22.21 -11.32
C LEU A 95 -0.20 -22.82 -10.08
N THR A 96 0.46 -23.82 -9.49
CA THR A 96 -0.01 -24.48 -8.28
C THR A 96 1.14 -24.64 -7.30
N ALA A 97 1.05 -23.99 -6.13
CA ALA A 97 1.94 -24.29 -5.02
C ALA A 97 1.69 -25.72 -4.54
N LEU A 98 2.73 -26.54 -4.49
CA LEU A 98 2.59 -27.91 -4.00
C LEU A 98 2.55 -28.00 -2.46
N HIS A 99 2.90 -26.91 -1.78
CA HIS A 99 2.91 -26.81 -0.33
C HIS A 99 1.50 -26.73 0.27
N ASP A 100 0.70 -25.75 -0.17
CA ASP A 100 -0.63 -25.44 0.38
C ASP A 100 -1.76 -25.62 -0.65
N GLY A 101 -1.43 -25.96 -1.90
CA GLY A 101 -2.41 -26.15 -2.97
C GLY A 101 -2.94 -24.85 -3.58
N ALA A 102 -2.38 -23.68 -3.26
CA ALA A 102 -2.82 -22.42 -3.84
C ALA A 102 -2.66 -22.41 -5.38
N VAL A 103 -3.68 -21.96 -6.11
CA VAL A 103 -3.71 -22.01 -7.59
C VAL A 103 -3.93 -20.63 -8.19
N GLN A 104 -2.96 -20.14 -8.96
CA GLN A 104 -3.15 -18.96 -9.81
C GLN A 104 -3.41 -19.37 -11.27
N ARG A 105 -4.35 -18.70 -11.93
CA ARG A 105 -4.62 -18.87 -13.36
C ARG A 105 -4.47 -17.54 -14.08
N LEU A 106 -3.59 -17.50 -15.08
CA LEU A 106 -3.28 -16.30 -15.82
C LEU A 106 -3.55 -16.53 -17.31
N ASP A 107 -4.57 -15.86 -17.83
CA ASP A 107 -4.74 -15.70 -19.28
C ASP A 107 -3.86 -14.56 -19.81
N ALA A 108 -3.97 -14.23 -21.10
CA ALA A 108 -3.16 -13.18 -21.70
C ALA A 108 -3.42 -11.77 -21.10
N ALA A 109 -4.64 -11.49 -20.63
CA ALA A 109 -4.97 -10.20 -20.03
C ALA A 109 -4.43 -10.11 -18.59
N ALA A 110 -4.63 -11.17 -17.80
CA ALA A 110 -4.09 -11.28 -16.46
C ALA A 110 -2.55 -11.24 -16.48
N LEU A 111 -1.88 -11.91 -17.43
CA LEU A 111 -0.42 -11.82 -17.59
C LEU A 111 0.05 -10.38 -17.81
N ARG A 112 -0.66 -9.57 -18.62
CA ARG A 112 -0.31 -8.15 -18.81
C ARG A 112 -0.49 -7.35 -17.53
N GLN A 113 -1.63 -7.52 -16.85
CA GLN A 113 -1.93 -6.81 -15.60
C GLN A 113 -0.92 -7.13 -14.49
N TRP A 114 -0.55 -8.40 -14.38
CA TRP A 114 0.45 -8.90 -13.43
C TRP A 114 1.90 -8.72 -13.94
N ARG A 115 2.10 -7.96 -15.02
CA ARG A 115 3.40 -7.62 -15.63
C ARG A 115 4.29 -8.85 -15.87
N ASN A 116 3.70 -9.93 -16.37
CA ASN A 116 4.33 -11.22 -16.59
C ASN A 116 4.98 -11.81 -15.33
N THR A 117 4.36 -11.61 -14.16
CA THR A 117 4.78 -12.24 -12.90
C THR A 117 3.63 -13.03 -12.28
N SER A 118 3.96 -13.94 -11.37
CA SER A 118 2.97 -14.61 -10.55
C SER A 118 2.69 -13.86 -9.25
N ALA A 119 1.67 -14.32 -8.52
CA ALA A 119 1.55 -14.12 -7.09
C ALA A 119 2.74 -14.76 -6.33
N TYR A 120 2.84 -14.47 -5.05
CA TYR A 120 3.76 -15.17 -4.14
C TYR A 120 3.14 -16.49 -3.69
N PHE A 121 3.89 -17.58 -3.78
CA PHE A 121 3.46 -18.92 -3.41
C PHE A 121 4.30 -19.44 -2.26
N ASN A 122 3.67 -19.97 -1.21
CA ASN A 122 4.40 -20.60 -0.11
C ASN A 122 5.02 -21.93 -0.56
N GLY A 123 6.17 -22.24 0.03
CA GLY A 123 6.95 -23.44 -0.21
C GLY A 123 7.93 -23.38 -1.38
N ASP A 124 8.68 -24.47 -1.52
CA ASP A 124 9.83 -24.60 -2.40
C ASP A 124 9.48 -25.01 -3.83
N THR A 125 8.22 -25.36 -4.08
CA THR A 125 7.79 -25.98 -5.33
C THR A 125 6.50 -25.38 -5.86
N VAL A 126 6.58 -24.81 -7.06
CA VAL A 126 5.42 -24.36 -7.85
C VAL A 126 5.35 -25.17 -9.14
N ARG A 127 4.23 -25.88 -9.32
CA ARG A 127 3.89 -26.53 -10.58
C ARG A 127 3.41 -25.51 -11.59
N VAL A 128 4.05 -25.50 -12.75
CA VAL A 128 3.73 -24.65 -13.88
C VAL A 128 3.11 -25.50 -14.99
N GLU A 129 1.91 -25.13 -15.41
CA GLU A 129 1.18 -25.81 -16.47
C GLU A 129 0.74 -24.82 -17.56
N LEU A 130 0.98 -25.17 -18.82
CA LEU A 130 0.38 -24.48 -19.96
C LEU A 130 -0.90 -25.22 -20.33
N VAL A 131 -2.05 -24.63 -20.02
CA VAL A 131 -3.37 -25.17 -20.34
C VAL A 131 -3.84 -24.52 -21.63
N ALA A 132 -3.73 -25.23 -22.74
CA ALA A 132 -4.08 -24.72 -24.06
C ALA A 132 -5.56 -24.96 -24.36
N ALA A 133 -6.25 -23.93 -24.88
CA ALA A 133 -7.62 -24.06 -25.39
C ALA A 133 -7.71 -25.11 -26.51
N GLY A 134 -8.89 -25.71 -26.66
CA GLY A 134 -9.15 -26.66 -27.74
C GLY A 134 -8.94 -26.04 -29.12
N GLY A 135 -8.38 -26.81 -30.05
CA GLY A 135 -8.05 -26.36 -31.41
C GLY A 135 -6.94 -25.30 -31.52
N SER A 136 -6.28 -24.92 -30.43
CA SER A 136 -5.25 -23.87 -30.47
C SER A 136 -3.96 -24.34 -31.15
N ALA A 137 -3.46 -23.55 -32.10
CA ALA A 137 -2.30 -23.91 -32.91
C ALA A 137 -0.95 -23.51 -32.28
N SER A 138 -0.93 -22.48 -31.43
CA SER A 138 0.32 -21.95 -30.87
C SER A 138 0.11 -21.33 -29.50
N ASN A 139 0.81 -21.89 -28.52
CA ASN A 139 0.99 -21.34 -27.20
C ASN A 139 2.47 -21.51 -26.81
N ARG A 140 3.06 -20.58 -26.07
CA ARG A 140 4.43 -20.69 -25.57
C ARG A 140 4.55 -20.01 -24.22
N LEU A 141 5.33 -20.62 -23.34
CA LEU A 141 5.62 -20.11 -22.01
C LEU A 141 7.13 -20.15 -21.79
N VAL A 142 7.71 -19.00 -21.47
CA VAL A 142 9.11 -18.89 -21.03
C VAL A 142 9.13 -18.36 -19.60
N LEU A 143 9.81 -19.07 -18.71
CA LEU A 143 10.17 -18.59 -17.38
C LEU A 143 11.63 -18.13 -17.43
N GLY A 144 11.88 -16.89 -17.01
CA GLY A 144 13.21 -16.28 -17.05
C GLY A 144 13.98 -16.43 -15.74
N HIS A 145 13.30 -16.17 -14.62
CA HIS A 145 13.86 -16.29 -13.28
C HIS A 145 12.75 -16.46 -12.24
N VAL A 146 13.18 -16.77 -11.02
CA VAL A 146 12.32 -16.78 -9.84
C VAL A 146 12.89 -15.86 -8.77
N THR A 147 12.01 -15.29 -7.96
CA THR A 147 12.37 -14.62 -6.71
C THR A 147 11.95 -15.54 -5.57
N MET A 148 12.79 -15.64 -4.54
CA MET A 148 12.59 -16.57 -3.43
C MET A 148 13.09 -15.94 -2.12
N GLN A 149 12.59 -16.43 -0.99
CA GLN A 149 13.24 -16.28 0.31
C GLN A 149 13.54 -17.66 0.88
N ALA A 150 14.71 -17.84 1.51
CA ALA A 150 15.04 -19.10 2.16
C ALA A 150 14.26 -19.23 3.47
N GLY A 151 13.93 -20.47 3.87
CA GLY A 151 13.67 -20.76 5.27
C GLY A 151 14.95 -20.48 6.07
N ASP A 152 14.82 -19.98 7.29
CA ASP A 152 15.90 -19.39 8.11
C ASP A 152 16.34 -17.98 7.68
N ALA A 153 15.39 -17.05 7.69
CA ALA A 153 15.66 -15.63 7.44
C ALA A 153 16.45 -14.96 8.58
N GLY A 154 16.42 -15.57 9.76
CA GLY A 154 16.94 -15.02 11.01
C GLY A 154 16.13 -13.84 11.53
N VAL A 155 16.30 -13.52 12.81
CA VAL A 155 15.69 -12.33 13.43
C VAL A 155 16.29 -11.06 12.81
N THR A 156 15.43 -10.10 12.47
CA THR A 156 15.85 -8.78 12.00
C THR A 156 16.27 -7.91 13.18
N ASP A 157 17.50 -8.11 13.68
CA ASP A 157 18.11 -7.46 14.86
C ASP A 157 18.26 -5.90 14.78
N GLY A 158 17.54 -5.22 13.90
CA GLY A 158 17.64 -3.76 13.70
C GLY A 158 16.33 -3.08 13.28
N GLY A 159 15.20 -3.75 13.48
CA GLY A 159 13.89 -3.37 12.98
C GLY A 159 13.13 -2.31 13.79
N LEU A 160 13.41 -2.20 15.09
CA LEU A 160 12.58 -1.50 16.07
C LEU A 160 12.92 -0.01 16.24
N CYS A 161 12.89 0.74 15.14
CA CYS A 161 13.33 2.15 15.11
C CYS A 161 12.38 3.15 15.79
N GLY A 162 11.09 2.83 15.94
CA GLY A 162 10.06 3.76 16.40
C GLY A 162 9.15 3.18 17.48
N ILE A 163 9.72 2.38 18.38
CA ILE A 163 9.07 1.98 19.64
C ILE A 163 9.32 3.06 20.68
N CYS A 164 8.27 3.68 21.19
CA CYS A 164 8.37 4.93 21.97
C CYS A 164 8.42 4.69 23.49
N ASP A 165 7.58 3.81 24.03
CA ASP A 165 7.51 3.53 25.48
C ASP A 165 7.25 2.03 25.75
N GLY A 166 8.08 1.19 25.12
CA GLY A 166 7.88 -0.26 25.08
C GLY A 166 6.87 -0.64 24.00
N ASP A 167 7.03 -1.84 23.43
CA ASP A 167 6.22 -2.26 22.29
C ASP A 167 4.77 -2.56 22.72
N ASP A 168 3.84 -1.71 22.32
CA ASP A 168 2.42 -1.82 22.63
C ASP A 168 1.55 -2.31 21.47
N ARG A 169 2.20 -2.69 20.36
CA ARG A 169 1.51 -3.17 19.16
C ARG A 169 0.71 -4.43 19.46
N THR A 170 -0.44 -4.52 18.82
CA THR A 170 -1.37 -5.66 18.94
C THR A 170 -1.74 -6.20 17.56
N ALA A 171 -1.86 -7.53 17.43
CA ALA A 171 -2.27 -8.16 16.18
C ALA A 171 -3.66 -7.66 15.70
N SER A 172 -3.85 -7.56 14.38
CA SER A 172 -5.07 -7.03 13.76
C SER A 172 -5.32 -7.68 12.39
N GLU A 173 -6.55 -7.56 11.85
CA GLU A 173 -6.95 -8.14 10.56
C GLU A 173 -7.91 -7.19 9.79
N GLN A 174 -7.60 -5.91 9.73
CA GLN A 174 -8.37 -4.92 8.97
C GLN A 174 -8.15 -5.08 7.47
N ASP A 175 -9.24 -5.29 6.73
CA ASP A 175 -9.20 -5.53 5.28
C ASP A 175 -8.91 -4.28 4.41
N PHE A 176 -8.77 -3.09 5.00
CA PHE A 176 -8.35 -1.88 4.27
C PHE A 176 -6.84 -1.65 4.29
N ALA A 177 -6.10 -2.30 5.19
CA ALA A 177 -4.66 -2.15 5.34
C ALA A 177 -3.96 -3.39 4.76
N GLY A 178 -2.93 -3.18 3.93
CA GLY A 178 -2.24 -4.25 3.23
C GLY A 178 -0.72 -4.15 3.31
N ARG A 179 -0.06 -5.30 3.11
CA ARG A 179 1.40 -5.45 3.02
C ARG A 179 1.85 -5.27 1.59
N LEU A 180 2.76 -4.33 1.35
CA LEU A 180 3.30 -4.01 0.05
C LEU A 180 4.61 -4.76 -0.18
N LEU A 181 4.70 -5.50 -1.29
CA LEU A 181 5.87 -6.29 -1.67
C LEU A 181 6.32 -5.95 -3.10
N PRO A 182 7.61 -6.15 -3.42
CA PRO A 182 8.69 -6.63 -2.54
C PRO A 182 9.17 -5.67 -1.44
N SER A 183 8.82 -4.38 -1.42
CA SER A 183 9.42 -3.40 -0.48
C SER A 183 9.27 -3.72 1.02
N GLY A 184 8.33 -4.59 1.39
CA GLY A 184 8.06 -4.95 2.79
C GLY A 184 7.32 -3.86 3.56
N CYS A 185 6.72 -2.91 2.86
CA CYS A 185 6.04 -1.76 3.45
C CYS A 185 4.56 -2.03 3.75
N SER A 186 3.89 -1.01 4.27
CA SER A 186 2.45 -0.97 4.52
C SER A 186 1.76 -0.05 3.52
N ALA A 187 0.46 -0.24 3.33
CA ALA A 187 -0.37 0.60 2.48
C ALA A 187 -1.85 0.51 2.88
N THR A 188 -2.65 1.47 2.44
CA THR A 188 -4.09 1.54 2.77
C THR A 188 -4.94 1.79 1.53
N VAL A 189 -6.03 1.04 1.38
CA VAL A 189 -7.09 1.32 0.39
C VAL A 189 -7.94 2.50 0.87
N TRP A 190 -8.07 3.54 0.03
CA TRP A 190 -8.70 4.80 0.43
C TRP A 190 -10.02 5.13 -0.26
N ASN A 191 -10.43 4.38 -1.29
CA ASN A 191 -11.71 4.58 -1.97
C ASN A 191 -12.25 3.30 -2.65
N GLU A 192 -13.43 3.42 -3.27
CA GLU A 192 -14.15 2.32 -3.91
C GLU A 192 -13.46 1.82 -5.20
N SER A 193 -12.64 2.66 -5.82
CA SER A 193 -11.83 2.30 -7.01
C SER A 193 -10.58 1.47 -6.67
N SER A 194 -10.45 1.03 -5.41
CA SER A 194 -9.29 0.29 -4.88
C SER A 194 -7.97 1.03 -5.06
N CYS A 195 -8.04 2.34 -4.87
CA CYS A 195 -6.88 3.18 -4.82
C CYS A 195 -6.18 3.06 -3.48
N VAL A 196 -4.86 3.14 -3.52
CA VAL A 196 -3.99 2.80 -2.41
C VAL A 196 -3.04 3.96 -2.13
N VAL A 197 -2.80 4.26 -0.86
CA VAL A 197 -1.76 5.20 -0.43
C VAL A 197 -0.68 4.48 0.36
N SER A 198 0.57 4.91 0.18
CA SER A 198 1.75 4.39 0.90
C SER A 198 2.84 5.47 0.94
N ALA A 199 4.02 5.14 1.49
CA ALA A 199 5.20 5.98 1.45
C ALA A 199 5.88 5.87 0.08
N GLY A 200 6.48 6.96 -0.38
CA GLY A 200 7.09 7.02 -1.70
C GLY A 200 8.34 6.19 -1.84
N HIS A 201 9.18 6.13 -0.80
CA HIS A 201 10.37 5.27 -0.81
C HIS A 201 10.00 3.78 -0.97
N CYS A 202 8.80 3.37 -0.55
CA CYS A 202 8.28 2.02 -0.73
C CYS A 202 7.80 1.73 -2.15
N ALA A 203 7.48 2.76 -2.94
CA ALA A 203 6.81 2.64 -4.22
C ALA A 203 7.75 2.18 -5.34
N GLY A 204 9.06 2.41 -5.23
CA GLY A 204 10.06 1.99 -6.21
C GLY A 204 10.11 0.47 -6.47
N GLY A 205 9.52 -0.33 -5.56
CA GLY A 205 9.35 -1.77 -5.68
C GLY A 205 7.99 -2.25 -5.18
N ALA A 206 6.93 -1.48 -5.39
CA ALA A 206 5.56 -1.85 -5.01
C ALA A 206 4.88 -2.63 -6.14
N ASP A 207 5.02 -3.95 -6.16
CA ASP A 207 4.44 -4.81 -7.18
C ASP A 207 3.08 -5.39 -6.76
N ILE A 208 2.98 -5.88 -5.53
CA ILE A 208 1.83 -6.61 -5.01
C ILE A 208 1.43 -6.00 -3.66
N ILE A 209 0.14 -5.74 -3.47
CA ILE A 209 -0.44 -5.54 -2.15
C ILE A 209 -1.14 -6.81 -1.69
N GLN A 210 -0.87 -7.22 -0.45
CA GLN A 210 -1.39 -8.44 0.17
C GLN A 210 -2.27 -8.09 1.38
N PHE A 211 -3.40 -8.76 1.51
CA PHE A 211 -4.31 -8.62 2.65
C PHE A 211 -4.47 -9.95 3.37
N ARG A 212 -5.02 -9.93 4.60
CA ARG A 212 -5.22 -11.14 5.43
C ARG A 212 -3.97 -12.01 5.51
N VAL A 213 -2.83 -11.34 5.65
CA VAL A 213 -1.52 -11.94 5.71
C VAL A 213 -1.45 -12.86 6.93
N PRO A 214 -1.12 -14.15 6.76
CA PRO A 214 -0.99 -15.07 7.88
C PRO A 214 0.22 -14.73 8.76
N PRO A 215 0.29 -15.29 9.98
CA PRO A 215 1.50 -15.26 10.78
C PRO A 215 2.74 -15.65 9.96
N SER A 216 3.83 -14.91 10.14
CA SER A 216 5.12 -15.29 9.56
C SER A 216 5.62 -16.60 10.16
N ASN A 217 6.60 -17.24 9.51
CA ASN A 217 7.08 -18.55 9.95
C ASN A 217 7.96 -18.42 11.22
N PRO A 218 8.09 -19.49 12.03
CA PRO A 218 8.94 -19.48 13.23
C PRO A 218 10.43 -19.18 12.97
N ASP A 219 10.87 -19.30 11.73
CA ASP A 219 12.23 -19.00 11.26
C ASP A 219 12.37 -17.57 10.69
N CYS A 220 11.39 -16.71 10.98
CA CYS A 220 11.26 -15.33 10.51
C CYS A 220 11.11 -15.18 8.98
N SER A 221 10.92 -16.27 8.23
CA SER A 221 10.55 -16.18 6.81
C SER A 221 9.11 -15.75 6.64
N LEU A 222 8.81 -15.02 5.57
CA LEU A 222 7.45 -14.56 5.32
C LEU A 222 6.56 -15.75 4.98
N ALA A 223 5.35 -15.75 5.53
CA ALA A 223 4.22 -16.46 4.95
C ALA A 223 3.40 -15.50 4.10
N HIS A 224 2.88 -15.97 2.97
CA HIS A 224 2.01 -15.22 2.08
C HIS A 224 0.57 -15.70 2.19
N PRO A 225 -0.41 -14.79 2.07
CA PRO A 225 -1.80 -15.20 2.04
C PRO A 225 -2.12 -15.94 0.73
N PRO A 226 -3.26 -16.63 0.65
CA PRO A 226 -3.74 -17.23 -0.59
C PRO A 226 -3.73 -16.24 -1.76
N VAL A 227 -3.60 -16.76 -2.99
CA VAL A 227 -3.43 -15.93 -4.20
C VAL A 227 -4.63 -15.02 -4.50
N GLU A 228 -5.81 -15.34 -3.96
CA GLU A 228 -7.00 -14.51 -4.00
C GLU A 228 -6.93 -13.28 -3.08
N GLU A 229 -6.01 -13.22 -2.13
CA GLU A 229 -5.81 -12.06 -1.25
C GLU A 229 -4.56 -11.23 -1.67
N GLN A 230 -4.05 -11.46 -2.89
CA GLN A 230 -2.91 -10.75 -3.48
C GLN A 230 -3.35 -10.01 -4.74
N PHE A 231 -3.02 -8.73 -4.83
CA PHE A 231 -3.45 -7.84 -5.91
C PHE A 231 -2.24 -7.13 -6.53
N PRO A 232 -2.13 -7.08 -7.86
CA PRO A 232 -1.04 -6.37 -8.52
C PRO A 232 -1.26 -4.86 -8.44
N ILE A 233 -0.20 -4.08 -8.28
CA ILE A 233 -0.23 -2.63 -8.45
C ILE A 233 -0.13 -2.32 -9.95
N VAL A 234 -1.12 -1.60 -10.48
CA VAL A 234 -1.27 -1.29 -11.91
C VAL A 234 -0.95 0.16 -12.25
N MET A 235 -1.00 1.06 -11.28
CA MET A 235 -0.56 2.45 -11.41
C MET A 235 0.18 2.88 -10.16
N ASN A 236 1.18 3.75 -10.35
CA ASN A 236 2.06 4.23 -9.30
C ASN A 236 2.58 5.62 -9.66
N ILE A 237 2.24 6.60 -8.84
CA ILE A 237 2.83 7.95 -8.84
C ILE A 237 3.36 8.19 -7.43
N SER A 238 4.64 8.49 -7.30
CA SER A 238 5.30 8.61 -6.00
C SER A 238 6.39 9.67 -5.99
N SER A 239 6.66 10.22 -4.81
CA SER A 239 7.80 11.08 -4.53
C SER A 239 8.51 10.61 -3.26
N SER A 240 9.85 10.68 -3.23
CA SER A 240 10.69 10.17 -2.14
C SER A 240 11.87 11.11 -1.87
N SER A 241 11.59 12.39 -1.67
CA SER A 241 12.59 13.45 -1.48
C SER A 241 12.90 13.77 -0.01
N GLY A 242 12.28 13.05 0.93
CA GLY A 242 12.54 13.17 2.37
C GLY A 242 11.31 13.55 3.18
N VAL A 243 11.51 13.99 4.42
CA VAL A 243 10.41 14.40 5.31
C VAL A 243 9.58 15.50 4.67
N GLY A 244 8.27 15.26 4.55
CA GLY A 244 7.35 16.21 3.93
C GLY A 244 7.22 16.08 2.41
N ASP A 245 7.94 15.14 1.78
CA ASP A 245 7.81 14.78 0.37
C ASP A 245 8.19 13.30 0.18
N ASP A 246 7.46 12.43 0.87
CA ASP A 246 7.63 10.97 0.83
C ASP A 246 6.25 10.30 0.82
N TRP A 247 5.70 10.09 -0.36
CA TRP A 247 4.33 9.64 -0.56
C TRP A 247 4.18 8.84 -1.85
N ALA A 248 3.19 7.95 -1.88
CA ALA A 248 2.82 7.17 -3.05
C ALA A 248 1.30 7.13 -3.20
N ALA A 249 0.82 7.49 -4.38
CA ALA A 249 -0.51 7.21 -4.87
C ALA A 249 -0.43 6.00 -5.81
N LEU A 250 -1.14 4.94 -5.45
CA LEU A 250 -1.11 3.64 -6.14
C LEU A 250 -2.54 3.23 -6.53
N ARG A 251 -2.66 2.33 -7.50
CA ARG A 251 -3.93 1.63 -7.80
C ARG A 251 -3.71 0.13 -7.85
N ALA A 252 -4.53 -0.62 -7.13
CA ALA A 252 -4.56 -2.08 -7.22
C ALA A 252 -5.41 -2.53 -8.42
N GLY A 253 -4.95 -3.56 -9.13
CA GLY A 253 -5.71 -4.27 -10.14
C GLY A 253 -6.39 -5.51 -9.59
N ASN A 254 -6.87 -6.36 -10.49
CA ASN A 254 -7.67 -7.52 -10.12
C ASN A 254 -6.80 -8.69 -9.62
N ASN A 255 -7.23 -9.35 -8.55
CA ASN A 255 -6.61 -10.58 -8.05
C ASN A 255 -6.88 -11.79 -8.96
N ASN A 256 -6.51 -12.98 -8.50
CA ASN A 256 -6.77 -14.26 -9.18
C ASN A 256 -8.27 -14.61 -9.35
N LEU A 257 -9.17 -13.96 -8.62
CA LEU A 257 -10.63 -14.10 -8.77
C LEU A 257 -11.21 -13.08 -9.77
N GLY A 258 -10.39 -12.19 -10.32
CA GLY A 258 -10.85 -11.16 -11.24
C GLY A 258 -11.53 -9.97 -10.57
N VAL A 259 -11.33 -9.78 -9.26
CA VAL A 259 -11.90 -8.66 -8.49
C VAL A 259 -10.80 -7.78 -7.89
N THR A 260 -11.12 -6.51 -7.67
CA THR A 260 -10.29 -5.52 -6.97
C THR A 260 -10.42 -5.66 -5.43
N PRO A 261 -9.52 -5.04 -4.62
CA PRO A 261 -9.63 -5.06 -3.17
C PRO A 261 -11.00 -4.60 -2.62
N PHE A 262 -11.53 -3.49 -3.11
CA PHE A 262 -12.83 -3.00 -2.63
C PHE A 262 -13.98 -3.91 -3.03
N GLU A 263 -14.00 -4.46 -4.26
CA GLU A 263 -14.98 -5.47 -4.63
C GLU A 263 -14.87 -6.74 -3.77
N ARG A 264 -13.65 -7.09 -3.32
CA ARG A 264 -13.40 -8.26 -2.48
C ARG A 264 -13.84 -8.07 -1.03
N TYR A 265 -13.61 -6.90 -0.44
CA TYR A 265 -13.78 -6.67 1.01
C TYR A 265 -14.85 -5.63 1.37
N GLY A 266 -15.21 -4.73 0.46
CA GLY A 266 -16.20 -3.68 0.68
C GLY A 266 -15.80 -2.64 1.71
N VAL A 267 -14.50 -2.48 2.00
CA VAL A 267 -14.00 -1.54 3.01
C VAL A 267 -12.82 -0.73 2.50
N PHE A 268 -12.78 0.54 2.91
CA PHE A 268 -11.66 1.46 2.71
C PHE A 268 -11.55 2.43 3.91
N ARG A 269 -10.55 3.32 3.90
CA ARG A 269 -10.48 4.46 4.81
C ARG A 269 -10.44 5.78 4.05
N PRO A 270 -11.45 6.66 4.22
CA PRO A 270 -11.49 7.91 3.48
C PRO A 270 -10.33 8.81 3.86
N ILE A 271 -10.05 9.78 3.00
CA ILE A 271 -9.05 10.82 3.23
C ILE A 271 -9.60 11.87 4.19
N ALA A 272 -8.80 12.33 5.15
CA ALA A 272 -9.19 13.43 6.02
C ALA A 272 -9.35 14.74 5.23
N THR A 273 -10.43 15.47 5.50
CA THR A 273 -10.75 16.75 4.80
C THR A 273 -10.13 17.97 5.47
N ALA A 274 -9.48 17.80 6.62
CA ALA A 274 -8.85 18.87 7.37
C ALA A 274 -7.50 18.41 7.94
N THR A 275 -6.59 19.37 8.09
CA THR A 275 -5.30 19.15 8.73
C THR A 275 -5.50 18.75 10.20
N THR A 276 -4.71 17.80 10.68
CA THR A 276 -4.69 17.41 12.09
C THR A 276 -4.14 18.50 13.02
N VAL A 277 -4.30 18.30 14.34
CA VAL A 277 -3.78 19.18 15.40
C VAL A 277 -3.12 18.35 16.50
N VAL A 278 -2.25 18.98 17.29
CA VAL A 278 -1.57 18.33 18.44
C VAL A 278 -2.60 17.81 19.44
N GLY A 279 -2.34 16.63 20.00
CA GLY A 279 -3.17 15.95 21.00
C GLY A 279 -4.31 15.11 20.41
N ARG A 280 -4.45 15.04 19.08
CA ARG A 280 -5.41 14.12 18.44
C ARG A 280 -4.93 12.69 18.61
N ALA A 281 -5.85 11.81 19.02
CA ALA A 281 -5.60 10.37 19.04
C ALA A 281 -5.40 9.85 17.62
N VAL A 282 -4.45 8.94 17.46
CA VAL A 282 -4.15 8.28 16.20
C VAL A 282 -4.27 6.76 16.34
N ASP A 283 -4.71 6.13 15.26
CA ASP A 283 -4.62 4.69 15.06
C ASP A 283 -3.71 4.41 13.86
N VAL A 284 -2.80 3.44 14.00
CA VAL A 284 -1.88 3.04 12.94
C VAL A 284 -1.99 1.53 12.75
N TRP A 285 -2.35 1.11 11.53
CA TRP A 285 -2.27 -0.29 11.11
C TRP A 285 -1.15 -0.45 10.10
N GLY A 286 -0.28 -1.42 10.33
CA GLY A 286 0.81 -1.70 9.42
C GLY A 286 1.42 -3.07 9.62
N TYR A 287 2.41 -3.35 8.78
CA TYR A 287 3.10 -4.62 8.64
C TYR A 287 4.56 -4.45 9.04
N GLY A 288 4.79 -3.78 10.17
CA GLY A 288 6.13 -3.60 10.70
C GLY A 288 6.79 -4.93 11.06
N VAL A 289 8.11 -4.94 11.12
CA VAL A 289 8.88 -6.04 11.70
C VAL A 289 8.69 -6.12 13.20
N ASP A 290 8.89 -7.32 13.75
CA ASP A 290 8.74 -7.64 15.15
C ASP A 290 9.90 -8.54 15.62
N ASP A 291 10.26 -8.46 16.90
CA ASP A 291 11.25 -9.34 17.52
C ASP A 291 10.69 -10.76 17.71
N VAL A 292 9.37 -10.92 17.65
CA VAL A 292 8.68 -12.21 17.58
C VAL A 292 8.46 -12.58 16.12
N CYS A 293 9.16 -13.61 15.64
CA CYS A 293 9.13 -14.00 14.22
C CYS A 293 7.71 -14.16 13.65
N VAL A 294 6.78 -14.72 14.41
CA VAL A 294 5.41 -14.98 13.93
C VAL A 294 4.55 -13.72 13.77
N ASP A 295 4.95 -12.62 14.41
CA ASP A 295 4.25 -11.32 14.35
C ASP A 295 4.91 -10.36 13.33
N SER A 296 6.17 -10.63 12.95
CA SER A 296 6.93 -9.79 12.02
C SER A 296 6.32 -9.78 10.61
N GLN A 297 6.16 -8.59 10.02
CA GLN A 297 5.53 -8.40 8.70
C GLN A 297 4.10 -8.96 8.61
N THR A 298 3.41 -9.00 9.75
CA THR A 298 1.97 -9.29 9.87
C THR A 298 1.24 -8.04 10.30
N GLN A 299 -0.09 -8.00 10.16
CA GLN A 299 -0.79 -6.76 10.48
C GLN A 299 -0.87 -6.55 12.00
N GLN A 300 -0.34 -5.42 12.44
CA GLN A 300 -0.42 -4.97 13.81
C GLN A 300 -1.05 -3.56 13.87
N ARG A 301 -1.65 -3.25 15.01
CA ARG A 301 -2.19 -1.94 15.37
C ARG A 301 -1.39 -1.35 16.52
N SER A 302 -1.02 -0.08 16.40
CA SER A 302 -0.63 0.77 17.54
C SER A 302 -1.53 2.00 17.61
N THR A 303 -1.59 2.60 18.80
CA THR A 303 -2.33 3.82 19.09
C THR A 303 -1.41 4.86 19.70
N GLY A 304 -1.75 6.14 19.54
CA GLY A 304 -0.98 7.20 20.16
C GLY A 304 -1.64 8.56 19.99
N PHE A 305 -0.84 9.61 20.01
CA PHE A 305 -1.25 10.99 19.85
C PHE A 305 -0.35 11.73 18.85
N VAL A 306 -0.92 12.73 18.20
CA VAL A 306 -0.15 13.72 17.43
C VAL A 306 0.61 14.63 18.40
N ASN A 307 1.93 14.70 18.25
CA ASN A 307 2.82 15.42 19.17
C ASN A 307 3.37 16.74 18.60
N GLY A 308 3.26 16.93 17.28
CA GLY A 308 3.68 18.15 16.60
C GLY A 308 3.10 18.21 15.19
N VAL A 309 2.71 19.39 14.73
CA VAL A 309 2.15 19.58 13.37
C VAL A 309 2.95 20.66 12.65
N GLY A 310 3.44 20.31 11.45
CA GLY A 310 4.22 21.17 10.58
C GLY A 310 3.50 21.48 9.26
N ALA A 311 4.22 22.13 8.35
CA ALA A 311 3.67 22.55 7.07
C ALA A 311 3.31 21.36 6.16
N THR A 312 4.17 20.35 6.08
CA THR A 312 4.00 19.18 5.20
C THR A 312 4.06 17.84 5.94
N ALA A 313 4.43 17.82 7.22
CA ALA A 313 4.51 16.62 8.04
C ALA A 313 3.99 16.88 9.45
N PHE A 314 3.73 15.82 10.20
CA PHE A 314 3.43 15.87 11.62
C PHE A 314 4.10 14.69 12.34
N THR A 315 4.22 14.78 13.66
CA THR A 315 4.80 13.73 14.49
C THR A 315 3.75 13.04 15.34
N HIS A 316 3.99 11.77 15.67
CA HIS A 316 3.16 10.97 16.58
C HIS A 316 4.03 10.05 17.44
N ASP A 317 3.44 9.48 18.49
CA ASP A 317 4.09 8.51 19.38
C ASP A 317 3.52 7.08 19.28
N ALA A 318 2.57 6.82 18.37
CA ALA A 318 2.18 5.44 18.07
C ALA A 318 3.41 4.65 17.56
N ASP A 319 3.56 3.43 18.07
CA ASP A 319 4.70 2.56 17.78
C ASP A 319 4.73 2.16 16.31
N THR A 320 5.91 2.35 15.70
CA THR A 320 6.17 1.99 14.31
C THR A 320 7.58 1.42 14.16
N THR A 321 7.74 0.42 13.30
CA THR A 321 9.02 -0.22 13.01
C THR A 321 9.28 -0.20 11.51
N PHE A 322 10.43 -0.69 11.07
CA PHE A 322 10.63 -0.89 9.63
C PHE A 322 9.50 -1.77 9.06
N GLY A 323 8.98 -1.41 7.89
CA GLY A 323 7.79 -2.03 7.31
C GLY A 323 6.49 -1.30 7.65
N ASN A 324 6.44 -0.50 8.72
CA ASN A 324 5.34 0.45 8.93
C ASN A 324 5.38 1.65 7.97
N SER A 325 6.48 1.88 7.24
CA SER A 325 6.49 2.86 6.16
C SER A 325 5.29 2.64 5.23
N GLY A 326 4.51 3.69 5.01
CA GLY A 326 3.26 3.64 4.25
C GLY A 326 2.01 3.29 5.03
N SER A 327 2.11 2.97 6.33
CA SER A 327 0.96 2.82 7.22
C SER A 327 0.21 4.15 7.28
N SER A 328 -1.11 4.12 7.12
CA SER A 328 -1.91 5.32 7.31
C SER A 328 -2.03 5.67 8.79
N ILE A 329 -1.81 6.94 9.11
CA ILE A 329 -2.18 7.51 10.39
C ILE A 329 -3.65 7.92 10.31
N ILE A 330 -4.49 7.21 11.06
CA ILE A 330 -5.94 7.40 11.02
C ILE A 330 -6.39 8.21 12.23
N ILE A 331 -7.17 9.25 11.96
CA ILE A 331 -7.75 10.15 12.97
C ILE A 331 -9.24 10.26 12.67
N GLU A 332 -10.08 9.97 13.66
CA GLU A 332 -11.55 9.99 13.51
C GLU A 332 -12.05 9.15 12.32
N GLY A 333 -11.36 8.05 12.02
CA GLY A 333 -11.72 7.11 10.95
C GLY A 333 -11.23 7.50 9.54
N ALA A 334 -10.54 8.63 9.38
CA ALA A 334 -9.98 9.08 8.11
C ALA A 334 -8.45 9.11 8.12
N ILE A 335 -7.83 8.87 6.96
CA ILE A 335 -6.37 8.94 6.76
C ILE A 335 -5.96 10.41 6.85
N ALA A 336 -5.21 10.77 7.89
CA ALA A 336 -4.68 12.13 8.10
C ALA A 336 -3.22 12.27 7.67
N GLY A 337 -2.50 11.15 7.58
CA GLY A 337 -1.12 11.11 7.11
C GLY A 337 -0.64 9.70 6.81
N ILE A 338 0.60 9.62 6.36
CA ILE A 338 1.29 8.38 6.00
C ILE A 338 2.59 8.31 6.81
N ALA A 339 2.77 7.23 7.59
CA ALA A 339 4.02 6.98 8.31
C ALA A 339 5.18 6.85 7.31
N THR A 340 6.24 7.63 7.49
CA THR A 340 7.39 7.65 6.57
C THR A 340 8.72 7.51 7.29
N HIS A 341 8.80 7.97 8.54
CA HIS A 341 10.01 7.86 9.33
C HIS A 341 9.69 7.42 10.76
N CYS A 342 10.44 6.43 11.24
CA CYS A 342 10.45 6.00 12.63
C CYS A 342 11.70 6.54 13.34
N GLY A 343 11.55 6.93 14.62
CA GLY A 343 12.65 7.51 15.40
C GLY A 343 12.19 8.14 16.71
N CYS A 344 11.77 7.31 17.67
CA CYS A 344 11.22 7.78 18.94
C CYS A 344 12.20 8.69 19.71
N PRO A 345 11.71 9.77 20.35
CA PRO A 345 10.31 10.04 20.69
C PRO A 345 9.46 10.68 19.58
N THR A 346 9.96 10.77 18.33
CA THR A 346 9.22 11.40 17.23
C THR A 346 9.17 10.50 15.99
N ASN A 347 8.14 9.67 15.89
CA ASN A 347 7.76 9.08 14.61
C ASN A 347 7.13 10.19 13.74
N ILE A 348 7.37 10.14 12.42
CA ILE A 348 7.00 11.18 11.48
C ILE A 348 6.07 10.62 10.41
N ALA A 349 4.98 11.35 10.18
CA ALA A 349 4.07 11.12 9.09
C ALA A 349 4.06 12.30 8.12
N MET A 350 4.08 11.96 6.82
CA MET A 350 3.74 12.90 5.76
C MET A 350 2.26 13.26 5.84
N ARG A 351 1.91 14.53 5.64
CA ARG A 351 0.51 14.96 5.63
C ARG A 351 -0.21 14.47 4.37
N ILE A 352 -1.45 14.01 4.55
CA ILE A 352 -2.28 13.53 3.43
C ILE A 352 -2.75 14.66 2.50
N ASP A 353 -2.84 15.89 3.03
CA ASP A 353 -3.36 17.08 2.36
C ASP A 353 -2.27 17.90 1.65
N ASP A 354 -1.08 17.34 1.47
CA ASP A 354 -0.04 17.93 0.63
C ASP A 354 -0.53 18.09 -0.82
N ALA A 355 -0.18 19.21 -1.44
CA ALA A 355 -0.69 19.56 -2.76
C ALA A 355 -0.21 18.61 -3.86
N ALA A 356 1.07 18.20 -3.83
CA ALA A 356 1.63 17.30 -4.83
C ALA A 356 1.06 15.89 -4.64
N PHE A 357 0.93 15.44 -3.39
CA PHE A 357 0.31 14.15 -3.12
C PHE A 357 -1.18 14.12 -3.50
N THR A 358 -1.90 15.21 -3.25
CA THR A 358 -3.32 15.35 -3.67
C THR A 358 -3.47 15.26 -5.18
N ALA A 359 -2.62 15.97 -5.93
CA ALA A 359 -2.62 15.90 -7.39
C ALA A 359 -2.33 14.47 -7.90
N ALA A 360 -1.34 13.80 -7.31
CA ALA A 360 -1.00 12.42 -7.68
C ALA A 360 -2.12 11.41 -7.37
N ARG A 361 -2.85 11.61 -6.27
CA ARG A 361 -4.03 10.78 -5.93
C ARG A 361 -5.15 10.99 -6.96
N ALA A 362 -5.41 12.23 -7.36
CA ALA A 362 -6.39 12.52 -8.42
C ALA A 362 -5.98 11.90 -9.77
N GLU A 363 -4.70 11.88 -10.11
CA GLU A 363 -4.21 11.29 -11.37
C GLU A 363 -4.22 9.75 -11.35
N THR A 364 -3.80 9.15 -10.24
CA THR A 364 -3.79 7.68 -10.10
C THR A 364 -5.20 7.10 -10.01
N CYS A 365 -6.13 7.91 -9.53
CA CYS A 365 -7.51 7.53 -9.27
C CYS A 365 -8.42 8.61 -9.83
N PRO A 366 -8.44 8.73 -11.17
CA PRO A 366 -9.26 9.74 -11.81
C PRO A 366 -10.70 9.42 -11.46
N CYS A 367 -11.30 10.33 -10.73
CA CYS A 367 -12.72 10.35 -10.47
C CYS A 367 -13.40 10.91 -11.70
N THR A 368 -13.33 10.17 -12.81
CA THR A 368 -13.84 10.64 -14.09
C THR A 368 -15.32 10.99 -14.00
N GLY A 369 -16.08 10.38 -13.07
CA GLY A 369 -17.48 10.72 -12.80
C GLY A 369 -17.72 11.94 -11.90
N ASP A 370 -16.69 12.48 -11.23
CA ASP A 370 -16.78 13.65 -10.34
C ASP A 370 -16.54 14.91 -11.19
N VAL A 371 -17.63 15.40 -11.77
CA VAL A 371 -17.65 16.50 -12.74
C VAL A 371 -17.55 17.85 -12.03
N ASP A 372 -17.97 17.95 -10.77
CA ASP A 372 -17.93 19.20 -10.02
C ASP A 372 -16.73 19.34 -9.06
N GLY A 373 -16.00 18.25 -8.84
CA GLY A 373 -14.74 18.20 -8.10
C GLY A 373 -14.94 18.20 -6.58
N ASP A 374 -16.11 17.78 -6.09
CA ASP A 374 -16.41 17.74 -4.65
C ASP A 374 -15.91 16.46 -3.94
N GLY A 375 -15.34 15.52 -4.70
CA GLY A 375 -14.84 14.25 -4.21
C GLY A 375 -15.92 13.17 -4.06
N ILE A 376 -17.12 13.36 -4.61
CA ILE A 376 -18.19 12.36 -4.59
C ILE A 376 -18.88 12.35 -5.95
N VAL A 377 -18.85 11.22 -6.64
CA VAL A 377 -19.68 11.02 -7.83
C VAL A 377 -21.13 10.80 -7.40
N GLY A 378 -21.98 11.80 -7.59
CA GLY A 378 -23.35 11.78 -7.13
C GLY A 378 -24.33 12.56 -8.00
N PHE A 379 -25.41 13.02 -7.36
CA PHE A 379 -26.48 13.72 -8.07
C PHE A 379 -26.03 15.08 -8.62
N SER A 380 -25.05 15.72 -7.98
CA SER A 380 -24.50 16.99 -8.46
C SER A 380 -23.78 16.81 -9.80
N ASP A 381 -23.01 15.73 -9.97
CA ASP A 381 -22.33 15.39 -11.23
C ASP A 381 -23.31 14.98 -12.31
N LEU A 382 -24.30 14.17 -11.94
CA LEU A 382 -25.39 13.82 -12.83
C LEU A 382 -26.07 15.07 -13.39
N LEU A 383 -26.32 16.06 -12.53
CA LEU A 383 -26.88 17.33 -12.93
C LEU A 383 -25.94 18.11 -13.87
N LYS A 384 -24.63 18.08 -13.65
CA LYS A 384 -23.64 18.69 -14.57
C LYS A 384 -23.69 18.07 -15.96
N ILE A 385 -23.78 16.74 -16.07
CA ILE A 385 -23.94 16.06 -17.38
C ILE A 385 -25.20 16.54 -18.09
N PHE A 386 -26.34 16.62 -17.39
CA PHE A 386 -27.57 17.10 -18.00
C PHE A 386 -27.54 18.59 -18.36
N ILE A 387 -26.88 19.44 -17.58
CA ILE A 387 -26.70 20.86 -17.89
C ILE A 387 -25.86 21.03 -19.16
N ASN A 388 -24.85 20.19 -19.35
CA ASN A 388 -23.92 20.30 -20.47
C ASN A 388 -24.28 19.38 -21.66
N TRP A 389 -25.46 18.75 -21.64
CA TRP A 389 -25.85 17.79 -22.67
C TRP A 389 -25.78 18.36 -24.09
N GLY A 390 -25.09 17.65 -24.98
CA GLY A 390 -24.84 18.04 -26.36
C GLY A 390 -23.80 19.15 -26.55
N GLN A 391 -23.14 19.63 -25.49
CA GLN A 391 -22.01 20.54 -25.61
C GLN A 391 -20.79 19.82 -26.21
N THR A 392 -19.98 20.57 -26.94
CA THR A 392 -18.76 20.05 -27.57
C THR A 392 -17.58 20.16 -26.60
N GLY A 393 -17.02 19.03 -26.17
CA GLY A 393 -15.91 19.01 -25.22
C GLY A 393 -16.26 19.52 -23.82
N GLY A 394 -15.21 19.87 -23.08
CA GLY A 394 -15.30 20.46 -21.75
C GLY A 394 -15.35 19.44 -20.61
N PRO A 395 -15.48 19.88 -19.35
CA PRO A 395 -15.34 19.01 -18.17
C PRO A 395 -16.39 17.91 -18.04
N SER A 396 -17.47 17.97 -18.84
CA SER A 396 -18.53 16.95 -18.86
C SER A 396 -18.43 15.98 -20.05
N ASP A 397 -17.47 16.20 -20.96
CA ASP A 397 -17.09 15.24 -22.01
C ASP A 397 -16.02 14.33 -21.40
N LEU A 398 -16.49 13.27 -20.75
CA LEU A 398 -15.72 12.39 -19.88
C LEU A 398 -15.00 11.28 -20.64
N ASN A 399 -15.43 11.00 -21.87
CA ASN A 399 -14.76 10.05 -22.76
C ASN A 399 -13.88 10.74 -23.83
N ASP A 400 -13.80 12.07 -23.82
CA ASP A 400 -13.08 12.92 -24.77
C ASP A 400 -13.48 12.65 -26.24
N ASP A 401 -14.73 12.26 -26.50
CA ASP A 401 -15.23 11.99 -27.86
C ASP A 401 -15.67 13.26 -28.61
N GLY A 402 -15.61 14.40 -27.92
CA GLY A 402 -15.94 15.71 -28.42
C GLY A 402 -17.40 16.11 -28.20
N ILE A 403 -18.24 15.30 -27.53
CA ILE A 403 -19.64 15.64 -27.28
C ILE A 403 -20.19 15.01 -25.99
N VAL A 404 -20.71 15.85 -25.10
CA VAL A 404 -21.42 15.39 -23.88
C VAL A 404 -22.72 14.67 -24.24
N ASN A 405 -22.79 13.37 -24.00
CA ASN A 405 -23.92 12.53 -24.37
C ASN A 405 -24.16 11.37 -23.39
N ILE A 406 -24.88 10.34 -23.84
CA ILE A 406 -25.23 9.17 -23.04
C ILE A 406 -23.99 8.38 -22.57
N LEU A 407 -22.90 8.41 -23.33
CA LEU A 407 -21.65 7.73 -22.97
C LEU A 407 -21.00 8.39 -21.74
N ASP A 408 -21.04 9.71 -21.61
CA ASP A 408 -20.55 10.43 -20.43
C ASP A 408 -21.45 10.19 -19.21
N LEU A 409 -22.77 10.16 -19.43
CA LEU A 409 -23.71 9.79 -18.37
C LEU A 409 -23.41 8.38 -17.82
N LEU A 410 -23.08 7.42 -18.68
CA LEU A 410 -22.72 6.07 -18.24
C LEU A 410 -21.44 6.07 -17.40
N ILE A 411 -20.49 6.96 -17.67
CA ILE A 411 -19.28 7.11 -16.84
C ILE A 411 -19.67 7.55 -15.42
N VAL A 412 -20.48 8.61 -15.27
CA VAL A 412 -20.97 9.08 -13.96
C VAL A 412 -21.75 7.99 -13.23
N LEU A 413 -22.68 7.31 -13.90
CA LEU A 413 -23.48 6.24 -13.28
C LEU A 413 -22.64 5.02 -12.90
N SER A 414 -21.58 4.73 -13.64
CA SER A 414 -20.67 3.62 -13.34
C SER A 414 -19.69 3.92 -12.21
N ALA A 415 -19.46 5.20 -11.90
CA ALA A 415 -18.51 5.66 -10.90
C ALA A 415 -19.19 6.18 -9.62
N TRP A 416 -20.50 5.96 -9.46
CA TRP A 416 -21.31 6.49 -8.36
C TRP A 416 -20.76 6.11 -6.98
N GLY A 417 -20.50 7.10 -6.12
CA GLY A 417 -19.94 6.88 -4.79
C GLY A 417 -18.84 7.87 -4.43
N ALA A 418 -18.15 7.60 -3.33
CA ALA A 418 -17.06 8.45 -2.88
C ALA A 418 -15.81 8.25 -3.75
N CYS A 419 -15.15 9.38 -3.99
CA CYS A 419 -13.77 9.48 -4.38
C CYS A 419 -12.92 9.73 -3.14
#